data_AF-A0A8E0R519-F1
#
_entry.id   AF-A0A8E0R519-F1
#
_cell.length_a   1.000
_cell.length_b   1.000
_cell.length_c   1.000
_cell.angle_alpha   90.00
_cell.angle_beta   90.00
_cell.angle_gamma   90.00
#
_symmetry.space_group_name_H-M   'P 1'
#
loop_
_entity.id
_entity.type
_entity.pdbx_description
1 polymer ?
#
loop_
_entity_poly.entity_id
_entity_poly.type
_entity_poly.pdbx_seq_one_letter_code
_entity_poly.pdbx_strand_id
1 'polypeptide(L)'
;TVSLNETTNVPYILGRLFSVLEAVQSDANPGINTTIKDRYFNSACATPALVFPTLLKLAQKHLQKLPDGKAVFYNKQITELAALVPESGFPARLSLPDQGKFEIGYYHQTQKRFEKKNKEE
;
A
#
# COMPACT_ATOMS: atom_id res chain seq x y z
N THR A 1 -13.31 9.33 17.90
CA THR A 1 -13.39 8.32 16.84
C THR A 1 -13.14 9.00 15.52
N VAL A 2 -11.95 8.83 14.93
CA VAL A 2 -11.62 9.49 13.65
C VAL A 2 -12.38 8.74 12.56
N SER A 3 -13.46 9.35 12.11
CA SER A 3 -14.27 8.89 10.98
C SER A 3 -13.38 8.75 9.75
N LEU A 4 -13.67 7.72 8.94
CA LEU A 4 -13.02 7.43 7.67
C LEU A 4 -13.44 8.49 6.63
N ASN A 5 -13.16 9.77 6.90
CA ASN A 5 -13.50 10.87 6.01
C ASN A 5 -12.74 10.66 4.71
N GLU A 6 -13.46 10.84 3.60
CA GLU A 6 -13.08 10.90 2.19
C GLU A 6 -11.91 11.88 1.98
N THR A 7 -10.73 11.53 2.47
CA THR A 7 -9.60 12.42 2.52
C THR A 7 -8.88 12.32 1.18
N THR A 8 -9.00 13.38 0.38
CA THR A 8 -8.15 13.76 -0.77
C THR A 8 -6.66 13.91 -0.42
N ASN A 9 -6.22 13.31 0.68
CA ASN A 9 -4.84 13.33 1.17
C ASN A 9 -4.04 12.23 0.45
N VAL A 10 -3.59 12.57 -0.75
CA VAL A 10 -2.83 11.67 -1.63
C VAL A 10 -1.65 11.01 -0.91
N PRO A 11 -0.77 11.73 -0.17
CA PRO A 11 0.31 11.10 0.59
C PRO A 11 -0.15 9.99 1.52
N TYR A 12 -1.23 10.23 2.28
CA TYR A 12 -1.80 9.24 3.20
C TYR A 12 -2.34 8.01 2.46
N ILE A 13 -3.05 8.22 1.34
CA ILE A 13 -3.53 7.14 0.47
C ILE A 13 -2.36 6.30 -0.06
N LEU A 14 -1.27 6.94 -0.50
CA LEU A 14 -0.08 6.25 -1.00
C LEU A 14 0.58 5.39 0.07
N GLY A 15 0.63 5.86 1.31
CA GLY A 15 1.08 5.05 2.45
C GLY A 15 0.24 3.80 2.66
N ARG A 16 -1.09 3.94 2.63
CA ARG A 16 -2.02 2.81 2.72
C ARG A 16 -1.83 1.84 1.56
N LEU A 17 -1.69 2.34 0.33
CA LEU A 17 -1.45 1.53 -0.85
C LEU A 17 -0.15 0.74 -0.70
N PHE A 18 0.95 1.37 -0.32
CA PHE A 18 2.23 0.70 -0.08
C PHE A 18 2.10 -0.46 0.92
N SER A 19 1.37 -0.24 2.02
CA SER A 19 1.11 -1.27 3.03
C SER A 19 0.36 -2.47 2.45
N VAL A 20 -0.59 -2.27 1.53
CA VAL A 20 -1.28 -3.36 0.84
C VAL A 20 -0.35 -4.10 -0.13
N LEU A 21 0.49 -3.37 -0.89
CA LEU A 21 1.45 -3.99 -1.81
C LEU A 21 2.49 -4.85 -1.07
N GLU A 22 2.92 -4.42 0.11
CA GLU A 22 3.80 -5.22 0.96
C GLU A 22 3.11 -6.51 1.42
N ALA A 23 1.86 -6.43 1.88
CA ALA A 23 1.09 -7.59 2.30
C ALA A 23 0.89 -8.60 1.16
N VAL A 24 0.64 -8.13 -0.06
CA VAL A 24 0.54 -8.98 -1.26
C VAL A 24 1.84 -9.74 -1.49
N GLN A 25 3.00 -9.09 -1.34
CA GLN A 25 4.31 -9.74 -1.47
C GLN A 25 4.52 -10.80 -0.38
N SER A 26 4.21 -10.47 0.88
CA SER A 26 4.39 -11.39 2.02
C SER A 26 3.53 -12.64 1.86
N ASP A 27 2.25 -12.49 1.48
CA ASP A 27 1.36 -13.63 1.27
C ASP A 27 1.78 -14.47 0.05
N ALA A 28 2.32 -13.84 -1.00
CA ALA A 28 2.75 -14.55 -2.21
C ALA A 28 4.11 -15.24 -2.07
N ASN A 29 4.91 -14.89 -1.06
CA ASN A 29 6.22 -15.48 -0.82
C ASN A 29 6.41 -15.78 0.68
N PRO A 30 5.80 -16.86 1.20
CA PRO A 30 5.97 -17.27 2.60
C PRO A 30 7.46 -17.45 2.96
N GLY A 31 7.87 -16.91 4.11
CA GLY A 31 9.27 -17.02 4.58
C GLY A 31 10.25 -16.02 3.94
N ILE A 32 9.77 -14.98 3.26
CA ILE A 32 10.62 -13.92 2.71
C ILE A 32 11.28 -13.10 3.84
N ASN A 33 12.59 -12.85 3.72
CA ASN A 33 13.38 -12.10 4.71
C ASN A 33 13.46 -10.59 4.45
N THR A 34 13.07 -10.14 3.26
CA THR A 34 13.18 -8.74 2.84
C THR A 34 12.00 -8.37 1.97
N THR A 35 11.27 -7.32 2.33
CA THR A 35 10.09 -6.88 1.62
C THR A 35 10.38 -5.64 0.77
N ILE A 36 9.37 -5.17 0.03
CA ILE A 36 9.42 -3.88 -0.63
C ILE A 36 9.61 -2.74 0.37
N LYS A 37 9.22 -2.90 1.65
CA LYS A 37 9.45 -1.88 2.68
C LYS A 37 10.93 -1.62 2.87
N ASP A 38 11.72 -2.68 3.07
CA ASP A 38 13.16 -2.56 3.29
C ASP A 38 13.88 -1.87 2.12
N ARG A 39 13.39 -2.08 0.89
CA ARG A 39 14.04 -1.60 -0.33
C ARG A 39 13.51 -0.27 -0.84
N TYR A 40 12.23 0.00 -0.65
CA TYR A 40 11.52 1.06 -1.36
C TYR A 40 10.76 2.01 -0.44
N PHE A 41 10.67 1.79 0.87
CA PHE A 41 9.81 2.64 1.70
C PHE A 41 10.20 4.13 1.64
N ASN A 42 11.48 4.44 1.88
CA ASN A 42 11.99 5.81 1.85
C ASN A 42 11.91 6.44 0.45
N SER A 43 12.18 5.67 -0.61
CA SER A 43 12.08 6.18 -1.97
C SER A 43 10.63 6.32 -2.42
N ALA A 44 9.73 5.45 -1.99
CA ALA A 44 8.30 5.52 -2.30
C ALA A 44 7.63 6.71 -1.63
N CYS A 45 8.03 7.08 -0.41
CA CYS A 45 7.53 8.31 0.22
C CYS A 45 8.20 9.55 -0.38
N ALA A 46 9.49 9.53 -0.72
CA ALA A 46 10.17 10.70 -1.28
C ALA A 46 9.81 10.99 -2.74
N THR A 47 9.76 9.98 -3.61
CA THR A 47 9.54 10.08 -5.07
C THR A 47 8.51 9.07 -5.60
N PRO A 48 7.21 9.22 -5.25
CA PRO A 48 6.20 8.23 -5.57
C PRO A 48 6.10 7.87 -7.06
N ALA A 49 6.16 8.84 -7.96
CA ALA A 49 6.05 8.63 -9.41
C ALA A 49 7.09 7.67 -10.00
N LEU A 50 8.28 7.57 -9.39
CA LEU A 50 9.33 6.67 -9.85
C LEU A 50 9.18 5.25 -9.31
N VAL A 51 8.57 5.11 -8.13
CA VAL A 51 8.59 3.85 -7.38
C VAL A 51 7.27 3.08 -7.54
N PHE A 52 6.12 3.73 -7.42
CA PHE A 52 4.81 3.07 -7.44
C PHE A 52 4.51 2.29 -8.73
N PRO A 53 4.85 2.77 -9.95
CA PRO A 53 4.64 1.98 -11.17
C PRO A 53 5.37 0.62 -11.13
N THR A 54 6.58 0.60 -10.54
CA THR A 54 7.35 -0.64 -10.37
C THR A 54 6.71 -1.55 -9.33
N LEU A 55 6.31 -1.00 -8.18
CA LEU A 55 5.66 -1.78 -7.11
C LEU A 55 4.33 -2.38 -7.55
N LEU A 56 3.51 -1.64 -8.30
CA LEU A 56 2.25 -2.15 -8.86
C LEU A 56 2.48 -3.31 -9.82
N LYS A 57 3.48 -3.22 -10.71
CA LYS A 57 3.85 -4.33 -11.60
C LYS A 57 4.31 -5.57 -10.83
N LEU A 58 5.08 -5.40 -9.76
CA LEU A 58 5.49 -6.50 -8.88
C LEU A 58 4.29 -7.12 -8.17
N ALA A 59 3.38 -6.30 -7.64
CA ALA A 59 2.17 -6.78 -6.98
C ALA A 59 1.28 -7.59 -7.92
N GLN A 60 1.13 -7.20 -9.19
CA GLN A 60 0.38 -8.00 -10.17
C GLN A 60 0.98 -9.40 -10.36
N LYS A 61 2.31 -9.53 -10.42
CA LYS A 61 2.98 -10.84 -10.47
C LYS A 61 2.79 -11.65 -9.19
N HIS A 62 2.71 -10.99 -8.04
CA HIS A 62 2.45 -11.66 -6.76
C HIS A 62 0.99 -12.11 -6.63
N LEU A 63 0.02 -11.29 -7.08
CA LEU A 63 -1.41 -11.64 -7.10
C LEU A 63 -1.66 -12.93 -7.90
N GLN A 64 -0.98 -13.11 -9.05
CA GLN A 64 -1.08 -14.33 -9.86
C GLN A 64 -0.60 -15.60 -9.15
N LYS A 65 0.18 -15.48 -8.07
CA LYS A 65 0.64 -16.63 -7.27
C LYS A 65 -0.28 -16.95 -6.09
N LEU A 66 -1.24 -16.08 -5.79
CA LEU A 66 -2.14 -16.25 -4.66
C LEU A 66 -3.35 -17.10 -5.07
N PRO A 67 -3.98 -17.82 -4.12
CA PRO A 67 -5.30 -18.42 -4.34
C PRO A 67 -6.33 -17.35 -4.72
N ASP A 68 -7.29 -17.70 -5.57
CA ASP A 68 -8.26 -16.78 -6.18
C ASP A 68 -8.93 -15.85 -5.14
N GLY A 69 -9.39 -16.39 -4.01
CA GLY A 69 -10.05 -15.58 -2.97
C GLY A 69 -9.15 -14.50 -2.39
N LYS A 70 -7.87 -14.80 -2.13
CA LYS A 70 -6.90 -13.82 -1.64
C LYS A 70 -6.51 -12.83 -2.73
N ALA A 71 -6.31 -13.31 -3.96
CA ALA A 71 -5.97 -12.46 -5.10
C ALA A 71 -7.08 -11.41 -5.35
N VAL A 72 -8.34 -11.83 -5.37
CA VAL A 72 -9.51 -10.95 -5.53
C VAL A 72 -9.59 -9.93 -4.37
N PHE A 73 -9.42 -10.38 -3.13
CA PHE A 73 -9.46 -9.50 -1.95
C PHE A 73 -8.40 -8.39 -2.01
N TYR A 74 -7.15 -8.73 -2.33
CA TYR A 74 -6.09 -7.73 -2.44
C TYR A 74 -6.26 -6.83 -3.66
N ASN A 75 -6.63 -7.40 -4.83
CA ASN A 75 -6.84 -6.62 -6.03
C ASN A 75 -7.95 -5.58 -5.85
N LYS A 76 -9.02 -5.92 -5.12
CA LYS A 76 -10.08 -4.98 -4.73
C LYS A 76 -9.53 -3.82 -3.90
N GLN A 77 -8.76 -4.09 -2.84
CA GLN A 77 -8.16 -3.03 -2.01
C GLN A 77 -7.19 -2.14 -2.79
N ILE A 78 -6.36 -2.73 -3.67
CA ILE A 78 -5.46 -1.96 -4.54
C ILE A 78 -6.27 -1.05 -5.46
N THR A 79 -7.33 -1.57 -6.08
CA THR A 79 -8.19 -0.81 -6.99
C THR A 79 -8.89 0.34 -6.27
N GLU A 80 -9.47 0.07 -5.10
CA GLU A 80 -10.13 1.09 -4.27
C GLU A 80 -9.18 2.22 -3.87
N LEU A 81 -7.95 1.90 -3.46
CA LEU A 81 -6.95 2.91 -3.08
C LEU A 81 -6.41 3.67 -4.29
N ALA A 82 -6.16 2.97 -5.41
CA ALA A 82 -5.66 3.59 -6.64
C ALA A 82 -6.71 4.54 -7.25
N ALA A 83 -8.00 4.23 -7.13
CA ALA A 83 -9.08 5.10 -7.60
C ALA A 83 -9.17 6.44 -6.84
N LEU A 84 -8.57 6.54 -5.66
CA LEU A 84 -8.48 7.77 -4.88
C LEU A 84 -7.25 8.62 -5.26
N VAL A 85 -6.34 8.09 -6.09
CA VAL A 85 -5.20 8.85 -6.62
C VAL A 85 -5.71 9.72 -7.79
N PRO A 86 -5.32 11.01 -7.86
CA PRO A 86 -5.76 11.90 -8.93
C PRO A 86 -5.41 11.38 -10.33
N GLU A 87 -6.21 11.73 -11.34
CA GLU A 87 -5.97 11.37 -12.74
C GLU A 87 -4.63 11.89 -13.29
N SER A 88 -4.10 12.97 -12.70
CA SER A 88 -2.74 13.46 -12.99
C SER A 88 -1.63 12.47 -12.62
N GLY A 89 -1.97 11.38 -11.91
CA GLY A 89 -1.08 10.31 -11.52
C GLY A 89 -0.35 10.54 -10.20
N PHE A 90 0.71 9.76 -9.98
CA PHE A 90 1.53 9.84 -8.78
C PHE A 90 2.35 11.14 -8.74
N PRO A 91 2.45 11.80 -7.58
CA PRO A 91 3.28 13.00 -7.45
C PRO A 91 4.76 12.67 -7.63
N ALA A 92 5.49 13.58 -8.29
CA ALA A 92 6.92 13.40 -8.57
C ALA A 92 7.76 13.39 -7.28
N ARG A 93 7.41 14.23 -6.30
CA ARG A 93 8.05 14.34 -4.99
C ARG A 93 7.02 14.69 -3.91
N LEU A 94 7.26 14.23 -2.68
CA LEU A 94 6.51 14.67 -1.50
C LEU A 94 7.38 15.57 -0.61
N SER A 95 6.76 16.58 0.01
CA SER A 95 7.36 17.38 1.07
C SER A 95 7.61 16.52 2.32
N LEU A 96 8.50 16.94 3.24
CA LEU A 96 8.73 16.20 4.49
C LEU A 96 7.44 16.00 5.32
N PRO A 97 6.56 17.01 5.51
CA PRO A 97 5.27 16.79 6.16
C PRO A 97 4.38 15.77 5.44
N ASP A 98 4.41 15.74 4.11
CA ASP A 98 3.64 14.77 3.33
C ASP A 98 4.23 13.37 3.38
N GLN A 99 5.55 13.24 3.46
CA GLN A 99 6.22 11.96 3.76
C GLN A 99 5.75 11.44 5.13
N GLY A 100 5.63 12.30 6.14
CA GLY A 100 5.04 11.92 7.43
C GLY A 100 3.60 11.40 7.28
N LYS A 101 2.75 12.05 6.48
CA LYS A 101 1.38 11.56 6.21
C LYS A 101 1.38 10.18 5.53
N PHE A 102 2.31 9.94 4.60
CA PHE A 102 2.51 8.63 3.98
C PHE A 102 2.83 7.58 5.04
N GLU A 103 3.78 7.85 5.93
CA GLU A 103 4.18 6.91 6.99
C GLU A 103 3.00 6.56 7.90
N ILE A 104 2.23 7.57 8.33
CA ILE A 104 1.03 7.35 9.14
C ILE A 104 -0.02 6.53 8.39
N GLY A 105 -0.23 6.79 7.09
CA GLY A 105 -1.12 5.99 6.24
C GLY A 105 -0.71 4.53 6.15
N TYR A 106 0.59 4.27 6.00
CA TYR A 106 1.14 2.93 6.00
C TYR A 106 0.85 2.21 7.32
N TYR A 107 1.18 2.82 8.46
CA TYR A 107 1.00 2.18 9.76
C TYR A 107 -0.47 1.98 10.14
N HIS A 108 -1.36 2.93 9.81
CA HIS A 108 -2.80 2.76 10.03
C HIS A 108 -3.36 1.57 9.22
N GLN A 109 -2.96 1.43 7.95
CA GLN A 109 -3.41 0.29 7.13
C GLN A 109 -2.83 -1.04 7.62
N THR A 110 -1.59 -1.04 8.12
CA THR A 110 -0.95 -2.21 8.73
C THR A 110 -1.69 -2.63 10.01
N GLN A 111 -1.96 -1.69 10.92
CA GLN A 111 -2.72 -1.94 12.16
C GLN A 111 -4.11 -2.51 11.87
N LYS A 112 -4.84 -1.92 10.92
CA LYS A 112 -6.18 -2.41 10.53
C LYS A 112 -6.18 -3.88 10.08
N ARG A 113 -5.09 -4.36 9.46
CA ARG A 113 -4.97 -5.79 9.09
C ARG A 113 -4.75 -6.68 10.31
N PHE A 114 -3.91 -6.26 11.26
CA PHE A 114 -3.69 -7.01 12.51
C PHE A 114 -4.98 -7.15 13.33
N GLU A 115 -5.76 -6.07 13.45
CA GLU A 115 -7.04 -6.11 14.15
C GLU A 115 -8.06 -7.05 13.49
N LYS A 116 -8.04 -7.15 12.17
CA LYS A 116 -8.90 -8.09 11.44
C LYS A 116 -8.47 -9.55 11.70
N LYS A 117 -7.15 -9.81 11.67
CA LYS A 117 -6.61 -11.15 11.94
C LYS A 117 -7.00 -11.65 13.34
N ASN A 118 -6.89 -10.81 14.36
CA ASN A 118 -7.24 -11.17 15.74
C ASN A 118 -8.74 -11.41 15.98
N LYS A 119 -9.62 -11.02 15.03
CA LYS A 119 -11.08 -11.27 15.11
C LYS A 119 -11.50 -12.52 14.35
N GLU A 120 -10.64 -13.03 13.47
CA GLU A 120 -10.87 -14.24 12.67
C GLU A 120 -10.19 -15.49 13.30
N GLU A 121 -9.33 -15.28 14.31
CA GLU A 121 -8.80 -16.28 15.25
C GLU A 121 -9.74 -16.45 16.45
#